data_AF-A0A519K0T4-F1
#
_entry.id   AF-A0A519K0T4-F1
#
_cell.length_a   1.000
_cell.length_b   1.000
_cell.length_c   1.000
_cell.angle_alpha   90.00
_cell.angle_beta   90.00
_cell.angle_gamma   90.00
#
_symmetry.space_group_name_H-M   'P 1'
#
loop_
_entity.id
_entity.type
_entity.pdbx_description
1 polymer ?
#
loop_
_entity_poly.entity_id
_entity_poly.type
_entity_poly.pdbx_seq_one_letter_code
_entity_poly.pdbx_strand_id
1 'polypeptide(L)'
;MVLAAGLGTRMRPLTDDRPKALVEVAGRALIDHVLDRLAEAGVETAVVNVHWFADRLESHLAARGRGPDIVISDERETLLETGGGLKKAAPLLGADPVFFRGEAASAPFAYMGVHICKPGYVAEGPEGPFSLSQFWRRSAAAGRLYGCVLDGDWMHVGDPRARDEAEAKLAG
;
A
#
# COMPACT_ATOMS: atom_id res chain seq x y z
N MET A 1 -2.63 6.99 4.91
CA MET A 1 -1.34 6.41 5.35
C MET A 1 -0.74 5.60 4.21
N VAL A 2 0.54 5.81 3.91
CA VAL A 2 1.33 5.05 2.94
C VAL A 2 2.23 4.09 3.71
N LEU A 3 2.20 2.80 3.35
CA LEU A 3 3.00 1.77 3.99
C LEU A 3 4.37 1.65 3.31
N ALA A 4 5.44 1.98 4.02
CA ALA A 4 6.81 2.00 3.51
C ALA A 4 7.84 1.35 4.45
N ALA A 5 7.40 0.78 5.59
CA ALA A 5 8.26 0.15 6.59
C ALA A 5 8.83 -1.26 6.23
N GLY A 6 8.41 -1.86 5.11
CA GLY A 6 8.80 -3.24 4.78
C GLY A 6 10.30 -3.41 4.46
N LEU A 7 10.90 -4.53 4.92
CA LEU A 7 12.32 -4.87 4.70
C LEU A 7 12.72 -5.02 3.23
N GLY A 8 11.75 -5.25 2.33
CA GLY A 8 12.03 -5.39 0.89
C GLY A 8 12.84 -6.62 0.51
N THR A 9 12.95 -7.66 1.34
CA THR A 9 13.84 -8.82 1.11
C THR A 9 13.66 -9.52 -0.24
N ARG A 10 12.43 -9.55 -0.79
CA ARG A 10 12.13 -10.11 -2.12
C ARG A 10 12.62 -9.26 -3.30
N MET A 11 12.97 -8.00 -3.05
CA MET A 11 13.45 -7.04 -4.05
C MET A 11 14.98 -7.01 -4.15
N ARG A 12 15.71 -7.80 -3.37
CA ARG A 12 17.16 -7.84 -3.45
C ARG A 12 17.63 -8.25 -4.86
N PRO A 13 18.73 -7.66 -5.37
CA PRO A 13 19.65 -6.75 -4.68
C PRO A 13 19.21 -5.27 -4.66
N LEU A 14 18.07 -4.90 -5.26
CA LEU A 14 17.62 -3.50 -5.39
C LEU A 14 17.35 -2.80 -4.04
N THR A 15 17.26 -3.56 -2.95
CA THR A 15 16.99 -3.07 -1.59
C THR A 15 18.10 -3.40 -0.60
N ASP A 16 19.30 -3.73 -1.08
CA ASP A 16 20.45 -3.98 -0.20
C ASP A 16 20.95 -2.68 0.46
N ASP A 17 20.76 -1.53 -0.19
CA ASP A 17 21.22 -0.22 0.26
C ASP A 17 20.10 0.82 0.46
N ARG A 18 18.84 0.44 0.21
CA ARG A 18 17.69 1.37 0.23
C ARG A 18 16.38 0.66 0.59
N PRO A 19 15.38 1.37 1.13
CA PRO A 19 14.07 0.79 1.34
C PRO A 19 13.38 0.59 0.00
N LYS A 20 12.48 -0.39 -0.08
CA LYS A 20 11.68 -0.65 -1.29
C LYS A 20 10.97 0.62 -1.80
N ALA A 21 10.49 1.46 -0.89
CA ALA A 21 9.83 2.73 -1.21
C ALA A 21 10.68 3.66 -2.09
N LEU A 22 12.01 3.54 -2.04
CA LEU A 22 12.97 4.31 -2.83
C LEU A 22 13.58 3.52 -4.01
N VAL A 23 13.07 2.32 -4.32
CA VAL A 23 13.37 1.71 -5.62
C VAL A 23 12.70 2.53 -6.70
N GLU A 24 13.38 2.73 -7.82
CA GLU A 24 12.90 3.55 -8.92
C GLU A 24 12.18 2.70 -9.98
N VAL A 25 11.15 3.30 -10.55
CA VAL A 25 10.48 2.87 -11.77
C VAL A 25 10.23 4.10 -12.63
N ALA A 26 10.61 4.06 -13.90
CA ALA A 26 10.56 5.17 -14.85
C ALA A 26 11.28 6.43 -14.30
N GLY A 27 12.45 6.22 -13.68
CA GLY A 27 13.28 7.28 -13.10
C GLY A 27 12.70 7.98 -11.88
N ARG A 28 11.66 7.40 -11.25
CA ARG A 28 10.98 7.96 -10.08
C ARG A 28 10.84 6.92 -8.97
N ALA A 29 11.04 7.33 -7.73
CA ALA A 29 10.86 6.45 -6.58
C ALA A 29 9.42 5.92 -6.48
N LEU A 30 9.25 4.65 -6.10
CA LEU A 30 7.92 4.03 -5.93
C LEU A 30 6.99 4.85 -5.02
N ILE A 31 7.51 5.42 -3.93
CA ILE A 31 6.70 6.25 -3.03
C ILE A 31 6.24 7.56 -3.69
N ASP A 32 7.02 8.11 -4.61
CA ASP A 32 6.65 9.35 -5.30
C ASP A 32 5.49 9.14 -6.26
N HIS A 33 5.45 8.00 -6.96
CA HIS A 33 4.29 7.63 -7.77
C HIS A 33 3.01 7.63 -6.93
N VAL A 34 3.05 7.05 -5.72
CA VAL A 34 1.89 7.00 -4.81
C VAL A 34 1.51 8.38 -4.30
N LEU A 35 2.48 9.17 -3.82
CA LEU A 35 2.21 10.50 -3.26
C LEU A 35 1.72 11.50 -4.32
N ASP A 36 2.21 11.41 -5.55
CA ASP A 36 1.71 12.24 -6.66
C ASP A 36 0.26 11.86 -7.01
N ARG A 37 -0.10 10.55 -7.04
CA ARG A 37 -1.50 10.14 -7.23
C ARG A 37 -2.42 10.61 -6.08
N LEU A 38 -1.91 10.64 -4.85
CA LEU A 38 -2.67 11.16 -3.70
C LEU A 38 -2.91 12.68 -3.82
N ALA A 39 -1.89 13.43 -4.23
CA ALA A 39 -2.01 14.86 -4.49
C ALA A 39 -3.01 15.15 -5.63
N GLU A 40 -2.92 14.41 -6.74
CA GLU A 40 -3.87 14.49 -7.87
C GLU A 40 -5.32 14.20 -7.43
N ALA A 41 -5.50 13.34 -6.43
CA ALA A 41 -6.80 13.03 -5.83
C ALA A 41 -7.27 14.05 -4.77
N GLY A 42 -6.51 15.14 -4.54
CA GLY A 42 -6.85 16.18 -3.57
C GLY A 42 -6.58 15.81 -2.11
N VAL A 43 -5.72 14.82 -1.85
CA VAL A 43 -5.29 14.51 -0.48
C VAL A 43 -4.29 15.56 -0.03
N GLU A 44 -4.61 16.26 1.06
CA GLU A 44 -3.77 17.33 1.63
C GLU A 44 -2.72 16.81 2.61
N THR A 45 -2.97 15.69 3.28
CA THR A 45 -2.05 15.13 4.30
C THR A 45 -1.86 13.62 4.14
N ALA A 46 -0.60 13.17 4.17
CA ALA A 46 -0.22 11.78 4.08
C ALA A 46 0.65 11.36 5.27
N VAL A 47 0.17 10.41 6.07
CA VAL A 47 1.01 9.71 7.06
C VAL A 47 1.84 8.65 6.34
N VAL A 48 3.15 8.56 6.58
CA VAL A 48 4.04 7.53 6.01
C VAL A 48 4.73 6.80 7.15
N ASN A 49 4.64 5.46 7.21
CA ASN A 49 5.42 4.71 8.19
C ASN A 49 6.83 4.37 7.70
N VAL A 50 7.77 4.38 8.63
CA VAL A 50 9.19 4.16 8.36
C VAL A 50 9.76 3.12 9.33
N HIS A 51 10.66 2.26 8.85
CA HIS A 51 11.38 1.29 9.67
C HIS A 51 12.75 0.97 9.06
N TRP A 52 12.76 0.18 7.98
CA TRP A 52 13.98 -0.20 7.28
C TRP A 52 14.54 1.00 6.50
N PHE A 53 15.81 1.36 6.74
CA PHE A 53 16.42 2.58 6.18
C PHE A 53 15.59 3.87 6.40
N ALA A 54 14.96 3.99 7.56
CA ALA A 54 14.04 5.09 7.87
C ALA A 54 14.65 6.49 7.61
N ASP A 55 15.90 6.74 8.01
CA ASP A 55 16.57 8.04 7.81
C ASP A 55 16.67 8.45 6.33
N ARG A 56 16.92 7.47 5.44
CA ARG A 56 16.99 7.72 3.99
C ARG A 56 15.62 8.08 3.43
N LEU A 57 14.57 7.38 3.90
CA LEU A 57 13.21 7.64 3.47
C LEU A 57 12.72 8.99 3.97
N GLU A 58 12.96 9.33 5.24
CA GLU A 58 12.63 10.65 5.79
C GLU A 58 13.33 11.77 5.04
N SER A 59 14.63 11.61 4.74
CA SER A 59 15.40 12.59 3.97
C SER A 59 14.82 12.82 2.57
N HIS A 60 14.44 11.74 1.87
CA HIS A 60 13.79 11.82 0.56
C HIS A 60 12.45 12.57 0.64
N LEU A 61 11.62 12.23 1.64
CA LEU A 61 10.30 12.83 1.82
C LEU A 61 10.38 14.32 2.18
N ALA A 62 11.33 14.70 3.04
CA ALA A 62 11.57 16.10 3.41
C ALA A 62 12.05 16.95 2.22
N ALA A 63 12.84 16.38 1.31
CA ALA A 63 13.36 17.08 0.13
C ALA A 63 12.34 17.22 -1.03
N ARG A 64 11.19 16.56 -0.94
CA ARG A 64 10.24 16.39 -2.06
C ARG A 64 9.59 17.70 -2.52
N GLY A 65 9.29 18.60 -1.58
CA GLY A 65 8.78 19.96 -1.83
C GLY A 65 7.44 20.07 -2.59
N ARG A 66 6.70 18.96 -2.77
CA ARG A 66 5.43 18.91 -3.51
C ARG A 66 4.53 17.80 -2.98
N GLY A 67 3.24 17.88 -3.30
CA GLY A 67 2.23 16.89 -2.90
C GLY A 67 1.65 17.18 -1.51
N PRO A 68 1.08 16.18 -0.82
CA PRO A 68 0.51 16.37 0.51
C PRO A 68 1.57 16.70 1.56
N ASP A 69 1.13 17.32 2.65
CA ASP A 69 1.92 17.42 3.89
C ASP A 69 2.20 16.02 4.44
N ILE A 70 3.46 15.74 4.74
CA ILE A 70 3.89 14.40 5.15
C ILE A 70 4.09 14.34 6.66
N VAL A 71 3.42 13.39 7.30
CA VAL A 71 3.59 13.07 8.73
C VAL A 71 4.28 11.72 8.85
N ILE A 72 5.36 11.63 9.62
CA ILE A 72 6.11 10.38 9.81
C ILE A 72 5.53 9.58 10.98
N SER A 73 5.29 8.29 10.73
CA SER A 73 4.98 7.28 11.75
C SER A 73 6.20 6.38 11.92
N ASP A 74 7.01 6.62 12.95
CA ASP A 74 8.24 5.88 13.20
C ASP A 74 7.96 4.50 13.82
N GLU A 75 8.38 3.44 13.14
CA GLU A 75 8.24 2.05 13.58
C GLU A 75 9.60 1.35 13.78
N ARG A 76 10.73 2.07 13.86
CA ARG A 76 12.09 1.51 13.99
C ARG A 76 12.25 0.42 15.06
N GLU A 77 11.47 0.47 16.14
CA GLU A 77 11.55 -0.50 17.25
C GLU A 77 10.83 -1.83 17.00
N THR A 78 9.80 -1.89 16.15
CA THR A 78 9.06 -3.15 15.86
C THR A 78 8.40 -3.11 14.49
N LEU A 79 8.78 -4.04 13.62
CA LEU A 79 8.30 -4.12 12.24
C LEU A 79 6.93 -4.81 12.19
N LEU A 80 5.89 -4.06 11.88
CA LEU A 80 4.51 -4.55 11.84
C LEU A 80 4.20 -5.07 10.42
N GLU A 81 4.35 -6.38 10.26
CA GLU A 81 4.13 -7.27 9.09
C GLU A 81 3.06 -6.89 8.03
N THR A 82 3.20 -7.51 6.85
CA THR A 82 2.60 -7.07 5.57
C THR A 82 1.28 -7.78 5.17
N GLY A 83 0.60 -8.47 6.09
CA GLY A 83 -0.51 -9.39 5.78
C GLY A 83 -1.81 -8.76 5.22
N GLY A 84 -1.95 -7.44 5.26
CA GLY A 84 -3.13 -6.70 4.77
C GLY A 84 -3.14 -6.42 3.26
N GLY A 85 -2.08 -6.77 2.54
CA GLY A 85 -1.88 -6.49 1.12
C GLY A 85 -2.86 -7.13 0.14
N LEU A 86 -3.76 -8.07 0.54
CA LEU A 86 -4.67 -8.76 -0.41
C LEU A 86 -6.21 -8.76 -0.21
N LYS A 87 -6.85 -7.92 0.62
CA LYS A 87 -8.34 -7.90 0.73
C LYS A 87 -9.06 -6.56 0.49
N LYS A 88 -8.29 -5.53 0.23
CA LYS A 88 -8.63 -4.13 0.35
C LYS A 88 -9.09 -3.49 -1.02
N ALA A 89 -9.41 -4.30 -2.07
CA ALA A 89 -10.05 -3.91 -3.36
C ALA A 89 -11.45 -4.53 -3.49
N ALA A 90 -11.99 -5.01 -2.38
CA ALA A 90 -13.42 -5.17 -2.22
C ALA A 90 -14.18 -3.92 -2.71
N PRO A 91 -13.64 -2.69 -2.53
CA PRO A 91 -14.13 -1.45 -3.10
C PRO A 91 -13.95 -1.31 -4.58
N LEU A 92 -14.19 -2.36 -5.36
CA LEU A 92 -14.25 -2.31 -6.79
C LEU A 92 -15.67 -2.63 -7.44
N LEU A 93 -16.65 -3.16 -6.70
CA LEU A 93 -17.88 -3.75 -7.26
C LEU A 93 -19.21 -3.12 -6.78
N GLY A 94 -19.91 -2.35 -7.62
CA GLY A 94 -21.36 -2.02 -7.53
C GLY A 94 -22.01 -1.72 -6.15
N ALA A 95 -23.34 -1.84 -6.06
CA ALA A 95 -24.10 -1.70 -4.80
C ALA A 95 -24.18 -3.00 -3.98
N ASP A 96 -23.53 -4.08 -4.43
CA ASP A 96 -23.62 -5.42 -3.85
C ASP A 96 -22.49 -5.73 -2.84
N PRO A 97 -22.74 -6.56 -1.80
CA PRO A 97 -21.75 -6.87 -0.76
C PRO A 97 -20.58 -7.73 -1.28
N VAL A 98 -19.40 -7.55 -0.67
CA VAL A 98 -18.16 -8.25 -1.07
C VAL A 98 -17.89 -9.49 -0.22
N PHE A 99 -17.51 -10.59 -0.89
CA PHE A 99 -17.17 -11.88 -0.29
C PHE A 99 -15.70 -12.25 -0.46
N PHE A 100 -15.22 -13.17 0.38
CA PHE A 100 -13.88 -13.74 0.26
C PHE A 100 -13.89 -14.93 -0.70
N ARG A 101 -12.78 -15.16 -1.41
CA ARG A 101 -12.59 -16.33 -2.30
C ARG A 101 -12.82 -17.69 -1.61
N GLY A 102 -12.57 -17.78 -0.30
CA GLY A 102 -12.61 -19.06 0.42
C GLY A 102 -11.63 -20.06 -0.20
N GLU A 103 -12.08 -21.29 -0.42
CA GLU A 103 -11.30 -22.39 -1.02
C GLU A 103 -11.32 -22.40 -2.56
N ALA A 104 -12.00 -21.45 -3.21
CA ALA A 104 -12.10 -21.43 -4.67
C ALA A 104 -10.73 -21.22 -5.35
N ALA A 105 -10.56 -21.84 -6.52
CA ALA A 105 -9.31 -21.79 -7.27
C ALA A 105 -8.93 -20.37 -7.74
N SER A 106 -9.92 -19.55 -8.11
CA SER A 106 -9.72 -18.17 -8.59
C SER A 106 -10.80 -17.21 -8.08
N ALA A 107 -10.58 -15.90 -8.26
CA ALA A 107 -11.55 -14.85 -8.01
C ALA A 107 -11.51 -13.84 -9.18
N PRO A 108 -12.63 -13.21 -9.54
CA PRO A 108 -12.68 -12.25 -10.63
C PRO A 108 -11.92 -10.95 -10.34
N PHE A 109 -11.65 -10.66 -9.06
CA PHE A 109 -10.95 -9.44 -8.62
C PHE A 109 -9.91 -9.76 -7.55
N ALA A 110 -8.83 -8.97 -7.55
CA ALA A 110 -7.76 -9.03 -6.56
C ALA A 110 -7.60 -7.67 -5.87
N TYR A 111 -7.03 -7.68 -4.66
CA TYR A 111 -6.72 -6.43 -3.99
C TYR A 111 -5.39 -5.78 -4.41
N MET A 112 -5.50 -4.49 -4.74
CA MET A 112 -4.50 -3.64 -5.38
C MET A 112 -3.73 -2.66 -4.47
N GLY A 113 -3.81 -2.71 -3.14
CA GLY A 113 -2.96 -1.87 -2.27
C GLY A 113 -3.55 -0.54 -1.69
N VAL A 114 -4.79 -0.15 -2.02
CA VAL A 114 -5.47 1.07 -1.49
C VAL A 114 -6.75 0.81 -0.63
N HIS A 115 -7.03 1.56 0.45
CA HIS A 115 -8.34 1.53 1.16
C HIS A 115 -8.60 2.81 1.94
N ILE A 116 -9.88 3.16 2.03
CA ILE A 116 -10.41 4.32 2.73
C ILE A 116 -11.28 3.82 3.88
N CYS A 117 -11.06 4.32 5.09
CA CYS A 117 -11.85 3.96 6.26
C CYS A 117 -11.99 5.15 7.22
N LYS A 118 -12.95 5.05 8.15
CA LYS A 118 -13.09 6.03 9.23
C LYS A 118 -11.86 5.99 10.15
N PRO A 119 -11.43 7.14 10.70
CA PRO A 119 -10.49 7.15 11.82
C PRO A 119 -10.96 6.21 12.94
N GLY A 120 -10.03 5.45 13.53
CA GLY A 120 -10.35 4.48 14.59
C GLY A 120 -10.95 3.15 14.12
N TYR A 121 -10.99 2.86 12.82
CA TYR A 121 -11.49 1.58 12.27
C TYR A 121 -10.87 0.33 12.94
N VAL A 122 -9.62 0.45 13.37
CA VAL A 122 -8.83 -0.59 14.04
C VAL A 122 -8.62 -0.36 15.53
N ALA A 123 -9.34 0.59 16.14
CA ALA A 123 -9.12 0.98 17.54
C ALA A 123 -9.36 -0.15 18.55
N GLU A 124 -10.25 -1.10 18.23
CA GLU A 124 -10.52 -2.30 19.02
C GLU A 124 -9.59 -3.48 18.65
N GLY A 125 -8.46 -3.20 18.00
CA GLY A 125 -7.51 -4.21 17.58
C GLY A 125 -6.67 -4.78 18.72
N PRO A 126 -6.07 -5.96 18.51
CA PRO A 126 -5.03 -6.46 19.40
C PRO A 126 -3.84 -5.48 19.44
N GLU A 127 -3.15 -5.44 20.58
CA GLU A 127 -1.83 -4.82 20.67
C GLU A 127 -0.80 -5.62 19.84
N GLY A 128 0.16 -4.92 19.22
CA GLY A 128 1.21 -5.52 18.40
C GLY A 128 0.82 -5.82 16.93
N PRO A 129 1.58 -6.68 16.21
CA PRO A 129 1.29 -6.97 14.81
C PRO A 129 -0.02 -7.74 14.63
N PHE A 130 -0.94 -7.20 13.82
CA PHE A 130 -2.20 -7.87 13.46
C PHE A 130 -2.59 -7.70 11.99
N SER A 131 -3.43 -8.61 11.51
CA SER A 131 -3.95 -8.55 10.13
C SER A 131 -5.19 -7.68 10.03
N LEU A 132 -5.22 -6.72 9.09
CA LEU A 132 -6.44 -6.00 8.70
C LEU A 132 -7.56 -6.93 8.18
N SER A 133 -7.22 -8.17 7.84
CA SER A 133 -8.18 -9.16 7.36
C SER A 133 -9.29 -9.47 8.39
N GLN A 134 -9.03 -9.37 9.69
CA GLN A 134 -10.08 -9.59 10.68
C GLN A 134 -11.15 -8.47 10.65
N PHE A 135 -10.71 -7.22 10.51
CA PHE A 135 -11.61 -6.06 10.52
C PHE A 135 -12.53 -6.02 9.31
N TRP A 136 -12.01 -6.27 8.11
CA TRP A 136 -12.93 -6.31 6.97
C TRP A 136 -13.81 -7.58 6.95
N ARG A 137 -13.48 -8.67 7.67
CA ARG A 137 -14.41 -9.83 7.82
C ARG A 137 -15.63 -9.37 8.59
N ARG A 138 -15.39 -8.71 9.72
CA ARG A 138 -16.42 -8.08 10.56
C ARG A 138 -17.24 -7.06 9.78
N SER A 139 -16.61 -6.26 8.93
CA SER A 139 -17.31 -5.25 8.13
C SER A 139 -18.14 -5.85 7.01
N ALA A 140 -17.62 -6.86 6.31
CA ALA A 140 -18.36 -7.59 5.29
C ALA A 140 -19.60 -8.29 5.87
N ALA A 141 -19.44 -8.99 7.00
CA ALA A 141 -20.56 -9.63 7.71
C ALA A 141 -21.65 -8.63 8.16
N ALA A 142 -21.26 -7.38 8.39
CA ALA A 142 -22.18 -6.30 8.75
C ALA A 142 -22.72 -5.49 7.55
N GLY A 143 -22.41 -5.87 6.29
CA GLY A 143 -22.84 -5.11 5.10
C GLY A 143 -22.17 -3.73 4.97
N ARG A 144 -20.95 -3.56 5.52
CA ARG A 144 -20.21 -2.28 5.58
C ARG A 144 -18.89 -2.30 4.80
N LEU A 145 -18.70 -3.26 3.90
CA LEU A 145 -17.54 -3.36 3.02
C LEU A 145 -18.03 -3.27 1.57
N TYR A 146 -17.62 -2.22 0.86
CA TYR A 146 -18.13 -1.83 -0.47
C TYR A 146 -17.12 -1.96 -1.58
N GLY A 147 -17.58 -1.60 -2.82
CA GLY A 147 -17.08 -1.57 -4.24
C GLY A 147 -16.52 -0.24 -4.89
N CYS A 148 -16.14 -0.15 -6.21
CA CYS A 148 -15.44 0.89 -7.10
C CYS A 148 -14.29 0.52 -8.15
N VAL A 149 -14.44 -0.28 -9.24
CA VAL A 149 -13.34 -0.97 -10.01
C VAL A 149 -12.27 -0.02 -10.53
N LEU A 150 -11.00 -0.45 -10.43
CA LEU A 150 -9.87 0.25 -11.01
C LEU A 150 -9.99 0.11 -12.53
N ASP A 151 -10.36 1.21 -13.17
CA ASP A 151 -10.25 1.39 -14.60
C ASP A 151 -8.84 1.93 -14.90
N GLY A 152 -7.91 1.01 -15.16
CA GLY A 152 -6.52 1.34 -15.44
C GLY A 152 -5.54 0.21 -15.17
N ASP A 153 -4.27 0.49 -15.46
CA ASP A 153 -3.19 -0.45 -15.23
C ASP A 153 -2.84 -0.54 -13.73
N TRP A 154 -2.60 -1.77 -13.27
CA TRP A 154 -2.02 -2.03 -11.96
C TRP A 154 -0.78 -2.90 -12.10
N MET A 155 0.29 -2.52 -11.40
CA MET A 155 1.59 -3.19 -11.47
C MET A 155 2.05 -3.61 -10.08
N HIS A 156 2.33 -4.90 -9.91
CA HIS A 156 2.89 -5.43 -8.67
C HIS A 156 4.42 -5.29 -8.67
N VAL A 157 4.97 -4.20 -8.13
CA VAL A 157 6.43 -4.09 -7.99
C VAL A 157 6.86 -4.79 -6.71
N GLY A 158 6.97 -6.13 -6.73
CA GLY A 158 7.22 -6.98 -5.56
C GLY A 158 8.57 -7.70 -5.52
N ASP A 159 9.18 -7.84 -6.69
CA ASP A 159 10.48 -8.46 -6.94
C ASP A 159 11.16 -7.74 -8.15
N PRO A 160 12.45 -7.99 -8.43
CA PRO A 160 13.18 -7.30 -9.49
C PRO A 160 12.58 -7.50 -10.88
N ARG A 161 12.09 -8.71 -11.20
CA ARG A 161 11.49 -9.00 -12.50
C ARG A 161 10.21 -8.18 -12.68
N ALA A 162 9.35 -8.16 -11.67
CA ALA A 162 8.11 -7.40 -11.74
C ALA A 162 8.35 -5.86 -11.78
N ARG A 163 9.48 -5.39 -11.23
CA ARG A 163 9.96 -4.02 -11.42
C ARG A 163 10.28 -3.76 -12.88
N ASP A 164 11.08 -4.62 -13.51
CA ASP A 164 11.48 -4.47 -14.91
C ASP A 164 10.28 -4.57 -15.87
N GLU A 165 9.28 -5.41 -15.55
CA GLU A 165 8.00 -5.46 -16.27
C GLU A 165 7.22 -4.13 -16.16
N ALA A 166 7.24 -3.47 -15.00
CA ALA A 166 6.63 -2.16 -14.81
C ALA A 166 7.36 -1.05 -15.59
N GLU A 167 8.70 -1.09 -15.64
CA GLU A 167 9.52 -0.19 -16.46
C GLU A 167 9.14 -0.31 -17.94
N ALA A 168 9.09 -1.54 -18.46
CA ALA A 168 8.76 -1.79 -19.86
C ALA A 168 7.35 -1.30 -20.22
N LYS A 169 6.39 -1.47 -19.31
CA LYS A 169 5.00 -1.01 -19.50
C LYS A 169 4.88 0.52 -19.53
N LEU A 170 5.71 1.24 -18.79
CA LEU A 170 5.69 2.71 -18.71
C LEU A 170 6.52 3.39 -19.80
N ALA A 171 7.38 2.65 -20.50
CA ALA A 171 8.21 3.15 -21.59
C ALA A 171 7.52 3.11 -22.97
N GLY A 172 6.35 2.48 -23.08
CA GLY A 172 5.52 2.39 -24.29
C GLY A 172 4.25 3.21 -24.19
#